data_AF-A0A8T4NF06-F1
#
_entry.id   AF-A0A8T4NF06-F1
#
_cell.length_a   1.000
_cell.length_b   1.000
_cell.length_c   1.000
_cell.angle_alpha   90.00
_cell.angle_beta   90.00
_cell.angle_gamma   90.00
#
_symmetry.space_group_name_H-M   'P 1'
#
loop_
_entity.id
_entity.type
_entity.pdbx_description
1 polymer ?
#
loop_
_entity_poly.entity_id
_entity_poly.type
_entity_poly.pdbx_seq_one_letter_code
_entity_poly.pdbx_strand_id
1 'polypeptide(L)'
;MMVEILILILAIPTGILLAWAARDELVAGRKWFRITFIIFILGSLILYIINRYAEAMTLMFVSILSIIAYTKSFSKSWTKRRI
;
A
#
# COMPACT_ATOMS: atom_id res chain seq x y z
N MET A 1 -19.71 -17.35 -12.83
CA MET A 1 -19.97 -17.57 -11.39
C MET A 1 -18.99 -18.50 -10.70
N MET A 2 -18.98 -19.82 -10.96
CA MET A 2 -18.14 -20.75 -10.16
C MET A 2 -16.63 -20.48 -10.26
N VAL A 3 -16.16 -20.08 -11.46
CA VAL A 3 -14.77 -19.70 -11.69
C VAL A 3 -14.40 -18.39 -11.00
N GLU A 4 -15.28 -17.37 -11.02
CA GLU A 4 -15.05 -16.10 -10.31
C GLU A 4 -14.90 -16.31 -8.80
N ILE A 5 -15.72 -17.19 -8.21
CA ILE A 5 -15.65 -17.53 -6.78
C ILE A 5 -14.32 -18.21 -6.44
N LEU A 6 -13.86 -19.14 -7.29
CA LEU A 6 -12.57 -19.80 -7.10
C LEU A 6 -11.40 -18.80 -7.20
N ILE A 7 -11.45 -17.86 -8.14
CA ILE A 7 -10.44 -16.79 -8.26
C ILE A 7 -10.45 -15.90 -7.02
N LEU A 8 -11.62 -15.52 -6.51
CA LEU A 8 -11.76 -14.73 -5.27
C LEU A 8 -11.16 -15.43 -4.06
N ILE A 9 -11.42 -16.73 -3.91
CA ILE A 9 -10.85 -17.53 -2.81
C ILE A 9 -9.33 -17.59 -2.93
N LEU A 10 -8.80 -17.76 -4.14
CA LEU A 10 -7.36 -17.80 -4.39
C LEU A 10 -6.68 -16.43 -4.28
N ALA A 11 -7.42 -15.32 -4.39
CA ALA A 11 -6.85 -13.98 -4.27
C ALA A 11 -6.21 -13.74 -2.89
N ILE A 12 -6.81 -14.28 -1.83
CA ILE A 12 -6.33 -14.15 -0.44
C ILE A 12 -4.95 -14.82 -0.25
N PRO A 13 -4.78 -16.15 -0.47
CA PRO A 13 -3.48 -16.80 -0.30
C PRO A 13 -2.45 -16.27 -1.29
N THR A 14 -2.85 -15.93 -2.51
CA THR A 14 -1.94 -15.35 -3.50
C THR A 14 -1.43 -13.98 -3.04
N GLY A 15 -2.29 -13.13 -2.50
CA GLY A 15 -1.90 -11.83 -1.94
C GLY A 15 -0.94 -11.97 -0.76
N ILE A 16 -1.19 -12.93 0.15
CA ILE A 16 -0.27 -13.21 1.27
C ILE A 16 1.07 -13.73 0.77
N LEU A 17 1.07 -14.63 -0.21
CA LEU A 17 2.28 -15.19 -0.80
C LEU A 17 3.12 -14.10 -1.48
N LEU A 18 2.48 -13.22 -2.25
CA LEU A 18 3.13 -12.07 -2.87
C LEU A 18 3.71 -11.11 -1.82
N ALA A 19 2.94 -10.79 -0.78
CA ALA A 19 3.41 -9.92 0.30
C ALA A 19 4.62 -10.52 1.04
N TRP A 20 4.67 -11.85 1.20
CA TRP A 20 5.80 -12.54 1.80
C TRP A 20 7.03 -12.59 0.88
N ALA A 21 6.81 -12.77 -0.42
CA ALA A 21 7.86 -12.82 -1.43
C ALA A 21 8.55 -11.45 -1.62
N ALA A 22 7.78 -10.36 -1.61
CA ALA A 22 8.26 -8.99 -1.86
C ALA A 22 8.68 -8.23 -0.58
N ARG A 23 9.08 -8.93 0.49
CA ARG A 23 9.47 -8.27 1.77
C ARG A 23 10.79 -7.50 1.70
N ASP A 24 11.64 -7.81 0.75
CA ASP A 24 12.85 -7.09 0.39
C ASP A 24 12.55 -5.75 -0.31
N GLU A 25 11.53 -5.74 -1.17
CA GLU A 25 11.04 -4.52 -1.85
C GLU A 25 10.54 -3.47 -0.86
N LEU A 26 10.03 -3.87 0.32
CA LEU A 26 9.68 -2.91 1.39
C LEU A 26 10.88 -2.03 1.79
N VAL A 27 12.10 -2.61 1.84
CA VAL A 27 13.31 -1.87 2.22
C VAL A 27 13.75 -0.94 1.09
N ALA A 28 13.72 -1.41 -0.15
CA ALA A 28 14.05 -0.62 -1.33
C ALA A 28 13.05 0.54 -1.56
N GLY A 29 11.77 0.30 -1.25
CA GLY A 29 10.66 1.23 -1.44
C GLY A 29 10.58 2.39 -0.44
N ARG A 30 11.41 2.43 0.61
CA ARG A 30 11.35 3.45 1.69
C ARG A 30 11.23 4.89 1.19
N LYS A 31 12.11 5.27 0.27
CA LYS A 31 12.11 6.62 -0.31
C LYS A 31 10.80 6.91 -1.02
N TRP A 32 10.31 5.94 -1.79
CA TRP A 32 9.07 6.06 -2.56
C TRP A 32 7.86 6.16 -1.65
N PHE A 33 7.72 5.32 -0.62
CA PHE A 33 6.60 5.41 0.32
C PHE A 33 6.49 6.80 0.97
N ARG A 34 7.63 7.41 1.33
CA ARG A 34 7.64 8.78 1.85
C ARG A 34 7.17 9.81 0.83
N ILE A 35 7.63 9.70 -0.41
CA ILE A 35 7.24 10.60 -1.51
C ILE A 35 5.74 10.43 -1.83
N THR A 36 5.28 9.18 -1.97
CA THR A 36 3.89 8.82 -2.24
C THR A 36 2.95 9.34 -1.15
N PHE A 37 3.33 9.20 0.12
CA PHE A 37 2.58 9.78 1.24
C PHE A 37 2.38 11.28 1.09
N ILE A 38 3.46 12.03 0.81
CA ILE A 38 3.41 13.49 0.68
C ILE A 38 2.58 13.90 -0.54
N ILE A 39 2.75 13.24 -1.68
CA ILE A 39 2.01 13.57 -2.91
C ILE A 39 0.51 13.33 -2.70
N PHE A 40 0.13 12.18 -2.14
CA PHE A 40 -1.29 11.85 -1.99
C PHE A 40 -1.98 12.59 -0.86
N ILE A 41 -1.28 12.98 0.22
CA ILE A 41 -1.91 13.83 1.24
C ILE A 41 -2.18 15.24 0.70
N LEU A 42 -1.25 15.81 -0.07
CA LEU A 42 -1.46 17.11 -0.74
C LEU A 42 -2.54 17.03 -1.82
N GLY A 43 -2.49 15.99 -2.66
CA GLY A 43 -3.51 15.74 -3.68
C GLY A 43 -4.90 15.56 -3.07
N SER A 44 -5.00 14.83 -1.96
CA SER A 44 -6.26 14.66 -1.22
C SER A 44 -6.83 15.99 -0.75
N LEU A 45 -6.00 16.90 -0.22
CA LEU A 45 -6.44 18.21 0.25
C LEU A 45 -6.95 19.07 -0.91
N ILE A 46 -6.24 19.07 -2.04
CA ILE A 46 -6.66 19.82 -3.24
C ILE A 46 -8.01 19.31 -3.75
N LEU A 47 -8.16 17.98 -3.88
CA LEU A 47 -9.41 17.36 -4.34
C LEU A 47 -10.58 17.63 -3.39
N TYR A 48 -10.31 17.69 -2.09
CA TYR A 48 -11.32 18.03 -1.10
C TYR A 48 -11.85 19.46 -1.28
N ILE A 49 -10.97 20.43 -1.54
CA ILE A 49 -11.34 21.84 -1.76
C ILE A 49 -12.21 22.03 -3.01
N ILE A 50 -11.96 21.25 -4.07
CA ILE A 50 -12.78 21.28 -5.30
C ILE A 50 -14.02 20.36 -5.23
N ASN A 51 -14.39 19.89 -4.03
CA ASN A 51 -15.56 19.05 -3.75
C ASN A 51 -15.56 17.69 -4.46
N ARG A 52 -14.38 17.15 -4.80
CA ARG A 52 -14.19 15.79 -5.36
C ARG A 52 -13.89 14.80 -4.23
N TYR A 53 -14.89 14.57 -3.38
CA TYR A 53 -14.71 13.86 -2.10
C TYR A 53 -14.33 12.39 -2.28
N ALA A 54 -14.88 11.68 -3.26
CA ALA A 54 -14.59 10.26 -3.46
C ALA A 54 -13.10 10.04 -3.81
N GLU A 55 -12.56 10.87 -4.70
CA GLU A 55 -11.16 10.81 -5.10
C GLU A 55 -10.25 11.29 -3.97
N ALA A 56 -10.64 12.33 -3.23
CA ALA A 56 -9.92 12.77 -2.04
C ALA A 56 -9.81 11.64 -1.00
N MET A 57 -10.91 10.96 -0.69
CA MET A 57 -10.90 9.83 0.25
C MET A 57 -10.05 8.66 -0.26
N THR A 58 -10.05 8.41 -1.57
CA THR A 58 -9.21 7.38 -2.18
C THR A 58 -7.72 7.72 -2.01
N LEU A 59 -7.32 8.95 -2.31
CA LEU A 59 -5.92 9.38 -2.11
C LEU A 59 -5.52 9.38 -0.64
N MET A 60 -6.42 9.78 0.25
CA MET A 60 -6.21 9.70 1.69
C MET A 60 -5.96 8.26 2.14
N PHE A 61 -6.78 7.31 1.68
CA PHE A 61 -6.57 5.89 1.96
C PHE A 61 -5.20 5.40 1.47
N VAL A 62 -4.79 5.75 0.25
CA VAL A 62 -3.48 5.36 -0.28
C VAL A 62 -2.33 6.01 0.52
N SER A 63 -2.51 7.23 1.02
CA SER A 63 -1.54 7.87 1.91
C SER A 63 -1.36 7.08 3.22
N ILE A 64 -2.47 6.61 3.82
CA ILE A 64 -2.44 5.78 5.02
C ILE A 64 -1.72 4.45 4.75
N LEU A 65 -1.99 3.81 3.62
CA LEU A 65 -1.25 2.60 3.23
C LEU A 65 0.25 2.88 3.05
N SER A 66 0.60 4.01 2.44
CA SER A 66 1.99 4.40 2.20
C SER A 66 2.75 4.61 3.51
N ILE A 67 2.14 5.25 4.52
CA ILE A 67 2.80 5.43 5.82
C ILE A 67 2.91 4.11 6.59
N ILE A 68 1.90 3.23 6.51
CA ILE A 68 1.99 1.88 7.10
C ILE A 68 3.14 1.11 6.45
N ALA A 69 3.20 1.05 5.12
CA ALA A 69 4.28 0.38 4.39
C ALA A 69 5.65 0.97 4.76
N TYR A 70 5.74 2.29 4.86
CA TYR A 70 6.95 2.97 5.34
C TYR A 70 7.34 2.51 6.74
N THR A 71 6.43 2.49 7.72
CA THR A 71 6.75 2.03 9.09
C THR A 71 7.18 0.55 9.11
N LYS A 72 6.49 -0.32 8.36
CA LYS A 72 6.80 -1.74 8.28
C LYS A 72 8.16 -2.01 7.62
N SER A 73 8.61 -1.15 6.71
CA SER A 73 9.92 -1.27 6.08
C SER A 73 11.11 -1.19 7.06
N PHE A 74 10.92 -0.65 8.27
CA PHE A 74 11.96 -0.61 9.31
C PHE A 74 11.88 -1.80 10.27
N SER A 75 10.79 -2.57 10.24
CA SER A 75 10.59 -3.67 11.15
C SER A 75 11.33 -4.93 10.67
N LYS A 76 12.20 -5.45 11.54
CA LYS A 76 12.99 -6.67 11.25
C LYS A 76 12.13 -7.93 11.08
N SER A 77 10.92 -7.98 11.63
CA SER A 77 10.00 -9.11 11.45
C SER A 77 9.27 -9.10 10.11
N TRP A 78 9.14 -7.92 9.49
CA TRP A 78 8.44 -7.71 8.23
C TRP A 78 9.37 -7.64 7.02
N THR A 79 10.66 -7.47 7.25
CA THR A 79 11.68 -7.42 6.20
C THR A 79 12.45 -8.73 6.16
N LYS A 80 12.77 -9.23 4.97
CA LYS A 80 13.62 -10.42 4.83
C LYS A 80 14.99 -10.06 5.41
N ARG A 81 15.46 -10.79 6.44
CA ARG A 81 16.81 -10.60 7.02
C ARG A 81 17.81 -10.55 5.87
N ARG A 82 18.47 -9.41 5.66
CA ARG A 82 19.78 -9.41 5.00
C ARG A 82 20.72 -10.07 6.00
N ILE A 83 21.12 -11.31 5.67
CA ILE A 83 22.33 -11.93 6.24
C ILE A 83 23.50 -11.02 5.89
#